data_AF-A0A651EQE0-F1
#
_entry.id   AF-A0A651EQE0-F1
#
_cell.length_a   1.000
_cell.length_b   1.000
_cell.length_c   1.000
_cell.angle_alpha   90.00
_cell.angle_beta   90.00
_cell.angle_gamma   90.00
#
_symmetry.space_group_name_H-M   'P 1'
#
loop_
_entity.id
_entity.type
_entity.pdbx_description
1 polymer ?
#
loop_
_entity_poly.entity_id
_entity_poly.type
_entity_poly.pdbx_seq_one_letter_code
_entity_poly.pdbx_strand_id
1 'polypeptide(L)'
;MEIQGLGAFDPSRITPSQRGEQGRSTGASSPEGRGRAVLADLFSSRGMDQFRIRGGALRYIDPRITGAEGKVNLKPGEVFAPEVEIESPARRAEIALDLLQFNLNLGGPGPNDGAYEEFHLRIAGSQGSQIINFASGTAITDMMSAMNSFRDQTGVEAMISGTAITLQSKSFGSDEFVSVEILDDGGSTPPPVIVGGAEENGVFTGRGDDVAGTINGVRGSGRGAYLSAEGANFSLQLRLADSVFDAWAGPVSFLAMKIEGTDASTQQRPESLSGFTRYA
;
A
#
# COMPACT_ATOMS: atom_id res chain seq x y z
N MET A 1 -64.49 4.40 21.46
CA MET A 1 -64.52 3.49 22.63
C MET A 1 -63.10 2.96 22.78
N GLU A 2 -62.45 3.44 23.85
CA GLU A 2 -61.24 2.96 24.52
C GLU A 2 -59.93 2.65 23.77
N ILE A 3 -58.91 3.43 24.13
CA ILE A 3 -57.47 3.26 23.90
C ILE A 3 -56.88 2.73 25.22
N GLN A 4 -56.15 1.61 25.21
CA GLN A 4 -55.30 1.11 26.30
C GLN A 4 -54.13 0.32 25.66
N GLY A 5 -52.86 0.38 26.06
CA GLY A 5 -52.19 1.13 27.10
C GLY A 5 -50.67 1.06 26.88
N LEU A 6 -49.96 2.15 27.16
CA LEU A 6 -48.49 2.20 27.26
C LEU A 6 -48.15 2.30 28.75
N GLY A 7 -47.41 1.32 29.26
CA GLY A 7 -46.94 1.29 30.64
C GLY A 7 -45.81 2.29 30.88
N ALA A 8 -45.95 3.08 31.93
CA ALA A 8 -45.00 4.11 32.35
C ALA A 8 -43.77 3.52 33.08
N PHE A 9 -42.61 4.12 32.83
CA PHE A 9 -41.32 3.84 33.45
C PHE A 9 -41.16 4.67 34.74
N ASP A 10 -40.88 4.01 35.88
CA ASP A 10 -40.66 4.64 37.20
C ASP A 10 -39.15 4.61 37.56
N PRO A 11 -38.46 5.76 37.59
CA PRO A 11 -37.02 5.82 37.86
C PRO A 11 -36.63 5.96 39.34
N SER A 12 -37.50 5.65 40.31
CA SER A 12 -37.25 5.95 41.74
C SER A 12 -36.57 4.85 42.59
N ARG A 13 -35.87 3.87 41.99
CA ARG A 13 -35.18 2.80 42.76
C ARG A 13 -33.68 2.70 42.49
N ILE A 14 -32.89 3.60 43.09
CA ILE A 14 -31.48 3.31 43.44
C ILE A 14 -31.19 3.91 44.82
N THR A 15 -31.01 3.04 45.82
CA THR A 15 -30.55 3.39 47.17
C THR A 15 -29.03 3.32 47.27
N PRO A 16 -28.36 4.30 47.91
CA PRO A 16 -26.94 4.20 48.27
C PRO A 16 -26.76 4.02 49.79
N SER A 17 -26.03 2.99 50.21
CA SER A 17 -25.46 2.92 51.57
C SER A 17 -24.21 2.03 51.58
N GLN A 18 -23.01 2.60 51.78
CA GLN A 18 -22.24 2.60 53.06
C GLN A 18 -21.54 1.26 53.35
N ARG A 19 -20.31 1.13 53.88
CA ARG A 19 -19.26 2.03 54.39
C ARG A 19 -18.15 1.10 54.96
N GLY A 20 -16.87 1.48 54.81
CA GLY A 20 -15.75 1.14 55.73
C GLY A 20 -15.17 -0.28 55.61
N GLU A 21 -13.89 -0.55 55.89
CA GLU A 21 -12.91 0.18 56.69
C GLU A 21 -11.51 -0.47 56.60
N GLN A 22 -10.46 0.35 56.79
CA GLN A 22 -9.11 0.03 57.33
C GLN A 22 -8.14 -0.77 56.43
N GLY A 23 -6.92 -0.34 56.08
CA GLY A 23 -6.04 0.72 56.56
C GLY A 23 -4.67 0.15 56.94
N ARG A 24 -3.58 0.49 56.21
CA ARG A 24 -2.26 0.82 56.80
C ARG A 24 -1.22 1.22 55.75
N SER A 25 -0.50 2.27 56.13
CA SER A 25 0.58 2.99 55.44
C SER A 25 1.96 2.35 55.60
N THR A 26 2.84 2.59 54.63
CA THR A 26 4.24 3.08 54.72
C THR A 26 4.70 3.23 53.27
N GLY A 27 5.48 4.20 52.79
CA GLY A 27 6.20 5.35 53.30
C GLY A 27 7.15 5.79 52.16
N ALA A 28 7.30 7.10 51.98
CA ALA A 28 8.41 7.81 51.32
C ALA A 28 8.90 7.36 49.91
N SER A 29 8.68 8.21 48.91
CA SER A 29 9.74 9.07 48.31
C SER A 29 9.21 9.76 47.05
N SER A 30 9.19 11.10 47.07
CA SER A 30 9.28 11.91 45.85
C SER A 30 10.78 11.97 45.50
N PRO A 31 11.15 11.90 44.22
CA PRO A 31 11.32 13.16 43.51
C PRO A 31 10.85 13.14 42.05
N GLU A 32 10.38 14.32 41.64
CA GLU A 32 10.50 14.95 40.32
C GLU A 32 11.01 14.11 39.14
N GLY A 33 10.26 14.20 38.03
CA GLY A 33 10.81 14.12 36.67
C GLY A 33 10.64 12.77 35.98
N ARG A 34 9.57 12.64 35.17
CA ARG A 34 9.48 11.70 34.03
C ARG A 34 8.24 11.98 33.19
N GLY A 35 8.30 13.07 32.43
CA GLY A 35 7.43 13.33 31.29
C GLY A 35 8.24 13.35 30.00
N ARG A 36 8.89 12.23 29.64
CA ARG A 36 9.46 12.00 28.30
C ARG A 36 9.33 10.51 27.99
N ALA A 37 8.37 10.16 27.14
CA ALA A 37 8.25 8.83 26.58
C ALA A 37 9.54 8.50 25.81
N VAL A 38 10.18 7.41 26.21
CA VAL A 38 11.43 6.89 25.64
C VAL A 38 11.06 6.11 24.37
N LEU A 39 11.22 6.74 23.21
CA LEU A 39 11.32 6.08 21.90
C LEU A 39 12.75 5.57 21.71
N ALA A 40 13.14 4.59 22.51
CA ALA A 40 14.44 3.92 22.37
C ALA A 40 14.30 2.46 22.81
N ASP A 41 13.57 1.68 22.02
CA ASP A 41 13.74 0.23 22.00
C ASP A 41 13.12 -0.36 20.73
N LEU A 42 13.87 -0.32 19.62
CA LEU A 42 13.65 -1.23 18.49
C LEU A 42 14.91 -1.42 17.61
N PHE A 43 16.10 -1.41 18.22
CA PHE A 43 17.33 -1.82 17.56
C PHE A 43 18.17 -2.66 18.53
N SER A 44 17.75 -3.90 18.78
CA SER A 44 18.68 -4.91 19.28
C SER A 44 18.69 -6.15 18.38
N SER A 45 19.84 -6.29 17.73
CA SER A 45 20.55 -7.54 17.44
C SER A 45 19.75 -8.75 16.94
N ARG A 46 19.67 -8.94 15.62
CA ARG A 46 19.92 -10.26 14.99
C ARG A 46 20.50 -10.10 13.58
N GLY A 47 21.75 -10.54 13.41
CA GLY A 47 22.33 -11.04 12.15
C GLY A 47 22.58 -10.01 11.04
N MET A 48 23.72 -9.32 11.09
CA MET A 48 24.34 -8.77 9.87
C MET A 48 25.53 -9.64 9.49
N ASP A 49 25.29 -10.57 8.55
CA ASP A 49 26.38 -11.18 7.79
C ASP A 49 27.09 -10.11 6.97
N GLN A 50 28.43 -10.18 6.99
CA GLN A 50 29.32 -9.24 6.32
C GLN A 50 29.05 -9.22 4.81
N PHE A 51 28.54 -8.10 4.29
CA PHE A 51 28.39 -7.92 2.85
C PHE A 51 29.63 -7.25 2.27
N ARG A 52 30.40 -8.01 1.47
CA ARG A 52 31.60 -7.56 0.76
C ARG A 52 31.20 -7.11 -0.64
N ILE A 53 31.26 -5.81 -0.95
CA ILE A 53 31.02 -5.31 -2.32
C ILE A 53 32.35 -4.89 -2.94
N ARG A 54 32.80 -5.65 -3.95
CA ARG A 54 33.82 -5.21 -4.91
C ARG A 54 33.09 -4.64 -6.13
N GLY A 55 33.23 -3.34 -6.36
CA GLY A 55 33.02 -2.68 -7.66
C GLY A 55 31.65 -2.87 -8.32
N GLY A 56 30.78 -1.87 -8.17
CA GLY A 56 29.60 -1.68 -9.02
C GLY A 56 28.32 -2.34 -8.52
N ALA A 57 27.27 -1.52 -8.36
CA ALA A 57 25.93 -1.80 -7.85
C ALA A 57 25.82 -2.06 -6.34
N LEU A 58 25.09 -1.16 -5.66
CA LEU A 58 24.72 -1.27 -4.25
C LEU A 58 23.32 -1.89 -4.15
N ARG A 59 23.13 -2.80 -3.20
CA ARG A 59 21.85 -3.51 -2.94
C ARG A 59 21.29 -3.10 -1.58
N TYR A 60 20.01 -2.73 -1.59
CA TYR A 60 19.28 -2.02 -0.54
C TYR A 60 18.83 -2.91 0.64
N ILE A 61 18.79 -2.37 1.88
CA ILE A 61 18.32 -3.05 3.11
C ILE A 61 17.52 -2.08 4.01
N ASP A 62 16.34 -1.64 3.58
CA ASP A 62 15.23 -1.28 4.48
C ASP A 62 14.00 -2.09 4.03
N PRO A 63 13.37 -2.88 4.92
CA PRO A 63 12.21 -3.70 4.56
C PRO A 63 10.99 -2.89 4.11
N ARG A 64 10.87 -1.60 4.45
CA ARG A 64 9.78 -0.71 4.01
C ARG A 64 9.99 -0.12 2.62
N ILE A 65 11.20 -0.22 2.08
CA ILE A 65 11.60 0.34 0.79
C ILE A 65 12.27 -0.81 0.01
N THR A 66 11.55 -1.91 -0.16
CA THR A 66 12.11 -3.05 -0.88
C THR A 66 12.30 -2.68 -2.37
N GLY A 67 13.54 -2.56 -2.85
CA GLY A 67 13.86 -2.44 -4.29
C GLY A 67 14.34 -1.08 -4.81
N ALA A 68 14.83 -0.17 -3.96
CA ALA A 68 15.50 1.04 -4.45
C ALA A 68 16.86 0.72 -5.10
N GLU A 69 16.93 0.73 -6.43
CA GLU A 69 18.18 0.72 -7.20
C GLU A 69 18.61 2.17 -7.48
N GLY A 70 19.36 2.77 -6.56
CA GLY A 70 19.96 4.08 -6.76
C GLY A 70 21.40 3.96 -7.29
N LYS A 71 21.70 4.55 -8.45
CA LYS A 71 23.09 4.83 -8.84
C LYS A 71 23.54 6.09 -8.12
N VAL A 72 24.35 5.93 -7.07
CA VAL A 72 24.96 7.05 -6.36
C VAL A 72 26.45 7.09 -6.67
N ASN A 73 26.93 8.19 -7.23
CA ASN A 73 28.37 8.44 -7.42
C ASN A 73 28.90 9.14 -6.18
N LEU A 74 29.58 8.41 -5.29
CA LEU A 74 30.18 8.97 -4.07
C LEU A 74 31.71 8.94 -4.14
N LYS A 75 32.34 9.97 -3.60
CA LYS A 75 33.77 9.92 -3.31
C LYS A 75 34.02 9.00 -2.10
N PRO A 76 35.21 8.38 -1.98
CA PRO A 76 35.58 7.63 -0.79
C PRO A 76 35.43 8.48 0.48
N GLY A 77 34.80 7.93 1.52
CA GLY A 77 34.52 8.62 2.78
C GLY A 77 33.32 9.58 2.76
N GLU A 78 32.64 9.74 1.63
CA GLU A 78 31.45 10.58 1.53
C GLU A 78 30.22 9.82 2.05
N VAL A 79 29.57 10.40 3.06
CA VAL A 79 28.29 9.89 3.57
C VAL A 79 27.18 10.57 2.81
N PHE A 80 26.39 9.79 2.08
CA PHE A 80 25.18 10.28 1.43
C PHE A 80 23.97 9.77 2.19
N ALA A 81 23.20 10.72 2.71
CA ALA A 81 22.07 10.47 3.59
C ALA A 81 20.90 11.38 3.17
N PRO A 82 20.22 11.06 2.06
CA PRO A 82 19.17 11.93 1.55
C PRO A 82 17.94 11.86 2.47
N GLU A 83 17.48 13.03 2.89
CA GLU A 83 16.18 13.21 3.52
C GLU A 83 15.10 13.14 2.44
N VAL A 84 14.17 12.21 2.59
CA VAL A 84 13.05 12.05 1.67
C VAL A 84 11.78 12.38 2.40
N GLU A 85 11.00 13.28 1.84
CA GLU A 85 9.66 13.63 2.32
C GLU A 85 8.66 13.26 1.24
N ILE A 86 7.72 12.37 1.57
CA ILE A 86 6.59 12.09 0.70
C ILE A 86 5.46 13.03 1.12
N GLU A 87 4.88 13.74 0.15
CA GLU A 87 3.76 14.66 0.36
C GLU A 87 2.43 14.02 -0.04
N SER A 88 2.45 13.17 -1.08
CA SER A 88 1.27 12.44 -1.53
C SER A 88 1.67 11.07 -2.08
N PRO A 89 0.91 10.01 -1.76
CA PRO A 89 1.23 8.66 -2.19
C PRO A 89 0.88 8.46 -3.66
N ALA A 90 1.56 7.51 -4.31
CA ALA A 90 1.08 7.00 -5.58
C ALA A 90 -0.19 6.17 -5.35
N ARG A 91 -1.12 6.21 -6.31
CA ARG A 91 -2.36 5.41 -6.26
C ARG A 91 -2.52 4.57 -7.52
N ARG A 92 -3.14 3.40 -7.36
CA ARG A 92 -3.66 2.60 -8.47
C ARG A 92 -4.97 3.22 -8.93
N ALA A 93 -5.29 3.05 -10.21
CA ALA A 93 -6.63 3.34 -10.69
C ALA A 93 -7.60 2.30 -10.12
N GLU A 94 -8.81 2.72 -9.77
CA GLU A 94 -9.82 1.85 -9.16
C GLU A 94 -11.23 2.21 -9.65
N ILE A 95 -12.03 1.18 -9.95
CA ILE A 95 -13.49 1.24 -10.17
C ILE A 95 -14.10 0.00 -9.51
N ALA A 96 -15.29 0.11 -8.93
CA ALA A 96 -16.06 -1.05 -8.48
C ALA A 96 -17.28 -1.29 -9.38
N LEU A 97 -17.49 -2.54 -9.76
CA LEU A 97 -18.73 -3.03 -10.37
C LEU A 97 -19.54 -3.77 -9.29
N ASP A 98 -20.61 -3.16 -8.80
CA ASP A 98 -21.53 -3.80 -7.86
C ASP A 98 -22.66 -4.48 -8.61
N LEU A 99 -22.72 -5.81 -8.48
CA LEU A 99 -23.81 -6.59 -9.06
C LEU A 99 -25.05 -6.58 -8.17
N LEU A 100 -24.93 -6.13 -6.91
CA LEU A 100 -25.96 -6.15 -5.86
C LEU A 100 -26.44 -7.57 -5.50
N GLN A 101 -25.73 -8.59 -5.97
CA GLN A 101 -26.00 -10.01 -5.77
C GLN A 101 -24.72 -10.84 -5.96
N PHE A 102 -24.70 -12.05 -5.40
CA PHE A 102 -23.54 -12.96 -5.49
C PHE A 102 -23.53 -13.83 -6.75
N ASN A 103 -24.68 -13.97 -7.41
CA ASN A 103 -24.85 -14.68 -8.65
C ASN A 103 -25.55 -13.74 -9.62
N LEU A 104 -25.01 -13.56 -10.81
CA LEU A 104 -25.60 -12.72 -11.84
C LEU A 104 -27.01 -13.23 -12.18
N ASN A 105 -28.01 -12.34 -12.20
CA ASN A 105 -29.38 -12.67 -12.57
C ASN A 105 -29.84 -11.75 -13.70
N LEU A 106 -29.94 -12.28 -14.91
CA LEU A 106 -30.30 -11.56 -16.15
C LEU A 106 -31.80 -11.57 -16.45
N GLY A 107 -32.63 -11.65 -15.42
CA GLY A 107 -33.99 -11.13 -15.51
C GLY A 107 -35.10 -12.15 -15.82
N GLY A 108 -36.08 -12.09 -14.91
CA GLY A 108 -37.46 -12.59 -14.94
C GLY A 108 -37.95 -12.98 -13.52
N PRO A 109 -39.26 -13.19 -13.27
CA PRO A 109 -39.79 -13.82 -12.05
C PRO A 109 -40.38 -15.23 -12.32
N GLY A 110 -39.54 -16.17 -12.74
CA GLY A 110 -39.88 -17.47 -13.30
C GLY A 110 -38.70 -18.46 -13.36
N PRO A 111 -38.95 -19.70 -13.80
CA PRO A 111 -37.95 -20.78 -13.73
C PRO A 111 -36.93 -20.81 -14.88
N ASN A 112 -37.03 -19.93 -15.89
CA ASN A 112 -36.15 -19.90 -17.08
C ASN A 112 -35.52 -18.52 -17.32
N ASP A 113 -35.48 -17.69 -16.29
CA ASP A 113 -35.16 -16.27 -16.37
C ASP A 113 -33.71 -16.00 -16.77
N GLY A 114 -33.54 -15.30 -17.89
CA GLY A 114 -32.22 -14.94 -18.38
C GLY A 114 -31.38 -16.10 -18.90
N ALA A 115 -31.94 -17.31 -19.11
CA ALA A 115 -31.17 -18.50 -19.50
C ALA A 115 -30.46 -18.36 -20.87
N TYR A 116 -30.91 -17.42 -21.69
CA TYR A 116 -30.32 -17.09 -23.00
C TYR A 116 -29.74 -15.67 -23.06
N GLU A 117 -29.84 -14.92 -21.96
CA GLU A 117 -29.33 -13.55 -21.89
C GLU A 117 -27.85 -13.60 -21.50
N GLU A 118 -27.09 -12.61 -21.98
CA GLU A 118 -25.68 -12.45 -21.68
C GLU A 118 -25.43 -11.04 -21.14
N PHE A 119 -24.60 -10.96 -20.09
CA PHE A 119 -24.05 -9.71 -19.59
C PHE A 119 -22.74 -9.43 -20.30
N HIS A 120 -22.70 -8.35 -21.08
CA HIS A 120 -21.54 -7.96 -21.88
C HIS A 120 -20.81 -6.79 -21.21
N LEU A 121 -19.60 -7.04 -20.74
CA LEU A 121 -18.79 -6.04 -20.04
C LEU A 121 -17.49 -5.78 -20.79
N ARG A 122 -17.19 -4.51 -21.06
CA ARG A 122 -15.87 -4.07 -21.52
C ARG A 122 -15.04 -3.60 -20.34
N ILE A 123 -13.83 -4.14 -20.22
CA ILE A 123 -12.82 -3.70 -19.26
C ILE A 123 -11.59 -3.27 -20.06
N ALA A 124 -11.06 -2.09 -19.76
CA ALA A 124 -9.83 -1.59 -20.35
C ALA A 124 -8.87 -1.05 -19.28
N GLY A 125 -7.58 -1.17 -19.54
CA GLY A 125 -6.51 -0.57 -18.76
C GLY A 125 -5.33 -0.20 -19.65
N SER A 126 -4.20 0.10 -19.02
CA SER A 126 -2.99 0.61 -19.70
C SER A 126 -2.41 -0.34 -20.75
N GLN A 127 -2.72 -1.64 -20.69
CA GLN A 127 -2.17 -2.65 -21.61
C GLN A 127 -3.12 -3.03 -22.74
N GLY A 128 -4.41 -2.71 -22.61
CA GLY A 128 -5.41 -3.07 -23.61
C GLY A 128 -6.82 -3.18 -23.02
N SER A 129 -7.73 -3.70 -23.85
CA SER A 129 -9.14 -3.87 -23.50
C SER A 129 -9.64 -5.27 -23.85
N GLN A 130 -10.58 -5.79 -23.06
CA GLN A 130 -11.29 -7.03 -23.34
C GLN A 130 -12.79 -6.84 -23.15
N ILE A 131 -13.58 -7.55 -23.95
CA ILE A 131 -15.02 -7.72 -23.72
C ILE A 131 -15.21 -9.12 -23.16
N ILE A 132 -15.91 -9.21 -22.05
CA ILE A 132 -16.17 -10.46 -21.35
C ILE A 132 -17.68 -10.62 -21.21
N ASN A 133 -18.16 -11.80 -21.55
CA ASN A 133 -19.57 -12.13 -21.52
C ASN A 133 -19.84 -13.13 -20.39
N PHE A 134 -20.94 -12.94 -19.69
CA PHE A 134 -21.35 -13.82 -18.60
C PHE A 134 -22.81 -14.23 -18.76
N ALA A 135 -23.08 -15.52 -18.60
CA ALA A 135 -24.44 -16.03 -18.59
C ALA A 135 -25.11 -15.81 -17.22
N SER A 136 -26.44 -15.83 -17.20
CA SER A 136 -27.21 -15.86 -15.95
C SER A 136 -26.78 -17.03 -15.05
N GLY A 137 -26.76 -16.80 -13.74
CA GLY A 137 -26.32 -17.77 -12.72
C GLY A 137 -24.81 -17.77 -12.44
N THR A 138 -23.98 -17.11 -13.26
CA THR A 138 -22.54 -17.03 -13.05
C THR A 138 -22.24 -16.41 -11.68
N ALA A 139 -21.43 -17.09 -10.86
CA ALA A 139 -21.05 -16.58 -9.55
C ALA A 139 -20.05 -15.43 -9.68
N ILE A 140 -20.11 -14.44 -8.77
CA ILE A 140 -19.19 -13.30 -8.76
C ILE A 140 -17.71 -13.74 -8.66
N THR A 141 -17.43 -14.88 -8.01
CA THR A 141 -16.12 -15.53 -7.94
C THR A 141 -15.62 -16.00 -9.30
N ASP A 142 -16.51 -16.53 -10.13
CA ASP A 142 -16.19 -17.00 -11.47
C ASP A 142 -16.01 -15.80 -12.41
N MET A 143 -16.82 -14.75 -12.23
CA MET A 143 -16.65 -13.47 -12.95
C MET A 143 -15.29 -12.84 -12.67
N MET A 144 -14.92 -12.69 -11.39
CA MET A 144 -13.61 -12.18 -10.98
C MET A 144 -12.47 -13.05 -11.56
N SER A 145 -12.61 -14.39 -11.52
CA SER A 145 -11.61 -15.30 -12.06
C SER A 145 -11.45 -15.15 -13.57
N ALA A 146 -12.55 -14.98 -14.31
CA ALA A 146 -12.53 -14.73 -15.74
C ALA A 146 -11.87 -13.39 -16.08
N MET A 147 -12.19 -12.31 -15.36
CA MET A 147 -11.53 -11.00 -15.52
C MET A 147 -10.03 -11.10 -15.29
N ASN A 148 -9.60 -11.78 -14.23
CA ASN A 148 -8.18 -11.99 -13.91
C ASN A 148 -7.45 -12.88 -14.91
N SER A 149 -8.16 -13.70 -15.70
CA SER A 149 -7.53 -14.48 -16.77
C SER A 149 -6.96 -13.60 -17.90
N PHE A 150 -7.47 -12.36 -18.02
CA PHE A 150 -7.00 -11.36 -18.98
C PHE A 150 -6.07 -10.29 -18.39
N ARG A 151 -5.67 -10.41 -17.12
CA ARG A 151 -4.91 -9.38 -16.38
C ARG A 151 -3.64 -8.92 -17.10
N ASP A 152 -2.93 -9.82 -17.78
CA ASP A 152 -1.66 -9.53 -18.43
C ASP A 152 -1.86 -8.92 -19.85
N GLN A 153 -3.10 -8.89 -20.35
CA GLN A 153 -3.46 -8.17 -21.58
C GLN A 153 -4.17 -6.84 -21.30
N THR A 154 -4.86 -6.69 -20.17
CA THR A 154 -5.57 -5.45 -19.82
C THR A 154 -4.75 -4.56 -18.88
N GLY A 155 -3.89 -5.14 -18.04
CA GLY A 155 -3.24 -4.45 -16.94
C GLY A 155 -4.15 -4.23 -15.73
N VAL A 156 -5.31 -4.88 -15.69
CA VAL A 156 -6.34 -4.73 -14.64
C VAL A 156 -6.45 -6.02 -13.82
N GLU A 157 -6.52 -5.88 -12.50
CA GLU A 157 -6.76 -6.95 -11.53
C GLU A 157 -8.16 -6.79 -10.91
N ALA A 158 -8.87 -7.90 -10.75
CA ALA A 158 -10.19 -7.96 -10.15
C ALA A 158 -10.12 -8.57 -8.74
N MET A 159 -10.82 -7.98 -7.78
CA MET A 159 -10.94 -8.43 -6.40
C MET A 159 -12.40 -8.33 -5.94
N ILE A 160 -12.85 -9.24 -5.08
CA ILE A 160 -14.22 -9.22 -4.57
C ILE A 160 -14.29 -8.52 -3.23
N SER A 161 -15.28 -7.64 -3.09
CA SER A 161 -15.66 -6.98 -1.84
C SER A 161 -17.19 -7.02 -1.71
N GLY A 162 -17.72 -7.97 -0.94
CA GLY A 162 -19.16 -8.18 -0.84
C GLY A 162 -19.78 -8.61 -2.18
N THR A 163 -20.76 -7.85 -2.66
CA THR A 163 -21.41 -8.03 -3.98
C THR A 163 -20.72 -7.28 -5.11
N ALA A 164 -19.63 -6.58 -4.81
CA ALA A 164 -18.88 -5.82 -5.79
C ALA A 164 -17.59 -6.52 -6.22
N ILE A 165 -17.24 -6.34 -7.48
CA ILE A 165 -15.92 -6.61 -8.03
C ILE A 165 -15.19 -5.27 -8.16
N THR A 166 -14.17 -5.06 -7.33
CA THR A 166 -13.24 -3.96 -7.49
C THR A 166 -12.23 -4.31 -8.58
N LEU A 167 -12.15 -3.46 -9.59
CA LEU A 167 -11.19 -3.50 -10.69
C LEU A 167 -10.14 -2.43 -10.42
N GLN A 168 -8.87 -2.85 -10.33
CA GLN A 168 -7.76 -1.96 -10.08
C GLN A 168 -6.64 -2.14 -11.10
N SER A 169 -5.87 -1.08 -11.39
CA SER A 169 -4.67 -1.22 -12.20
C SER A 169 -3.60 -2.04 -11.47
N LYS A 170 -2.83 -2.84 -12.20
CA LYS A 170 -1.73 -3.65 -11.65
C LYS A 170 -0.58 -2.77 -11.11
N SER A 171 -0.37 -1.62 -11.73
CA SER A 171 0.68 -0.66 -11.36
C SER A 171 0.09 0.64 -10.81
N PHE A 172 0.93 1.42 -10.13
CA PHE A 172 0.60 2.75 -9.65
C PHE A 172 0.95 3.81 -10.70
N GLY A 173 0.26 4.95 -10.66
CA GLY A 173 0.64 6.13 -11.40
C GLY A 173 -0.45 6.73 -12.27
N SER A 174 -0.20 7.95 -12.74
CA SER A 174 -1.13 8.69 -13.60
C SER A 174 -1.29 8.12 -15.01
N ASP A 175 -0.30 7.33 -15.45
CA ASP A 175 -0.33 6.55 -16.70
C ASP A 175 -1.27 5.33 -16.59
N GLU A 176 -1.62 4.92 -15.38
CA GLU A 176 -2.47 3.77 -15.12
C GLU A 176 -3.94 4.19 -15.01
N PHE A 177 -4.81 3.41 -15.66
CA PHE A 177 -6.25 3.64 -15.63
C PHE A 177 -7.01 2.32 -15.63
N VAL A 178 -8.26 2.37 -15.17
CA VAL A 178 -9.25 1.31 -15.31
C VAL A 178 -10.47 1.95 -15.94
N SER A 179 -10.97 1.34 -17.01
CA SER A 179 -12.18 1.78 -17.69
C SER A 179 -13.16 0.62 -17.79
N VAL A 180 -14.42 0.90 -17.48
CA VAL A 180 -15.51 -0.07 -17.42
C VAL A 180 -16.71 0.48 -18.19
N GLU A 181 -17.28 -0.37 -19.03
CA GLU A 181 -18.48 -0.05 -19.80
C GLU A 181 -19.35 -1.31 -19.85
N ILE A 182 -20.60 -1.19 -19.41
CA ILE A 182 -21.61 -2.24 -19.58
C ILE A 182 -22.19 -2.05 -20.98
N LEU A 183 -21.87 -2.99 -21.87
CA LEU A 183 -22.34 -2.97 -23.26
C LEU A 183 -23.78 -3.46 -23.35
N ASP A 184 -24.11 -4.44 -22.51
CA ASP A 184 -25.44 -5.03 -22.38
C ASP A 184 -25.56 -5.59 -20.97
N ASP A 185 -26.61 -5.21 -20.26
CA ASP A 185 -26.86 -5.71 -18.91
C ASP A 185 -27.69 -7.00 -18.89
N GLY A 186 -28.11 -7.50 -20.06
CA GLY A 186 -28.94 -8.69 -20.23
C GLY A 186 -30.29 -8.57 -19.53
N GLY A 187 -30.76 -7.36 -19.18
CA GLY A 187 -31.97 -7.18 -18.37
C GLY A 187 -31.79 -7.53 -16.88
N SER A 188 -30.55 -7.44 -16.37
CA SER A 188 -30.22 -7.78 -14.99
C SER A 188 -31.14 -7.11 -13.96
N THR A 189 -31.59 -7.90 -12.99
CA THR A 189 -32.48 -7.42 -11.93
C THR A 189 -31.92 -7.80 -10.54
N PRO A 190 -31.48 -6.82 -9.72
CA PRO A 190 -31.35 -5.39 -10.05
C PRO A 190 -30.26 -5.13 -11.12
N PRO A 191 -30.29 -3.97 -11.79
CA PRO A 191 -29.24 -3.59 -12.74
C PRO A 191 -27.91 -3.38 -12.00
N PRO A 192 -26.76 -3.76 -12.59
CA PRO A 192 -25.45 -3.51 -12.01
C PRO A 192 -25.17 -2.02 -11.88
N VAL A 193 -24.38 -1.66 -10.87
CA VAL A 193 -23.98 -0.28 -10.60
C VAL A 193 -22.46 -0.17 -10.69
N ILE A 194 -21.98 0.82 -11.42
CA ILE A 194 -20.56 1.18 -11.42
C ILE A 194 -20.33 2.31 -10.40
N VAL A 195 -19.35 2.13 -9.53
CA VAL A 195 -18.98 3.09 -8.47
C VAL A 195 -17.53 3.51 -8.65
N GLY A 196 -17.31 4.82 -8.60
CA GLY A 196 -15.99 5.43 -8.81
C GLY A 196 -15.72 5.79 -10.26
N GLY A 197 -14.58 6.45 -10.49
CA GLY A 197 -14.20 6.99 -11.80
C GLY A 197 -15.03 8.19 -12.26
N ALA A 198 -14.59 8.81 -13.34
CA ALA A 198 -15.38 9.79 -14.09
C ALA A 198 -16.20 9.06 -15.16
N GLU A 199 -17.47 9.45 -15.30
CA GLU A 199 -18.38 8.89 -16.32
C GLU A 199 -18.43 9.81 -17.54
N GLU A 200 -18.33 9.22 -18.72
CA GLU A 200 -18.55 9.89 -20.00
C GLU A 200 -19.22 8.91 -20.98
N ASN A 201 -20.46 9.21 -21.37
CA ASN A 201 -21.25 8.43 -22.33
C ASN A 201 -21.40 6.93 -21.97
N GLY A 202 -21.60 6.62 -20.69
CA GLY A 202 -21.73 5.25 -20.17
C GLY A 202 -20.41 4.52 -19.93
N VAL A 203 -19.28 5.19 -20.20
CA VAL A 203 -17.94 4.67 -19.90
C VAL A 203 -17.44 5.31 -18.61
N PHE A 204 -17.12 4.48 -17.62
CA PHE A 204 -16.56 4.93 -16.35
C PHE A 204 -15.06 4.72 -16.38
N THR A 205 -14.27 5.74 -16.03
CA THR A 205 -12.80 5.68 -16.03
C THR A 205 -12.21 6.21 -14.73
N GLY A 206 -11.49 5.35 -14.01
CA GLY A 206 -10.66 5.67 -12.86
C GLY A 206 -9.21 5.81 -13.29
N ARG A 207 -8.45 6.70 -12.64
CA ARG A 207 -7.03 6.94 -12.90
C ARG A 207 -6.22 6.82 -11.61
N GLY A 208 -4.99 6.33 -11.75
CA GLY A 208 -4.03 6.36 -10.66
C GLY A 208 -3.39 7.74 -10.51
N ASP A 209 -2.55 7.87 -9.50
CA ASP A 209 -1.77 9.08 -9.22
C ASP A 209 -0.31 8.72 -9.00
N ASP A 210 0.58 9.64 -9.36
CA ASP A 210 2.00 9.52 -9.10
C ASP A 210 2.35 9.95 -7.68
N VAL A 211 3.41 9.37 -7.12
CA VAL A 211 3.98 9.86 -5.86
C VAL A 211 4.44 11.32 -6.01
N ALA A 212 4.16 12.15 -5.01
CA ALA A 212 4.74 13.49 -4.89
C ALA A 212 5.60 13.59 -3.62
N GLY A 213 6.74 14.27 -3.71
CA GLY A 213 7.63 14.44 -2.57
C GLY A 213 8.88 15.27 -2.89
N THR A 214 9.80 15.31 -1.93
CA THR A 214 11.10 15.96 -2.05
C THR A 214 12.24 15.02 -1.65
N ILE A 215 13.43 15.30 -2.19
CA ILE A 215 14.69 14.65 -1.83
C ILE A 215 15.68 15.76 -1.48
N ASN A 216 16.10 15.82 -0.21
CA ASN A 216 16.90 16.91 0.36
C ASN A 216 16.29 18.31 0.11
N GLY A 217 14.96 18.41 0.23
CA GLY A 217 14.22 19.65 -0.06
C GLY A 217 14.11 20.01 -1.54
N VAL A 218 14.71 19.23 -2.46
CA VAL A 218 14.52 19.39 -3.91
C VAL A 218 13.23 18.67 -4.31
N ARG A 219 12.33 19.37 -5.01
CA ARG A 219 11.09 18.79 -5.55
C ARG A 219 11.43 17.61 -6.46
N GLY A 220 10.91 16.42 -6.13
CA GLY A 220 11.10 15.25 -6.97
C GLY A 220 10.10 15.20 -8.13
N SER A 221 10.50 14.54 -9.22
CA SER A 221 9.62 14.10 -10.28
C SER A 221 9.12 12.69 -9.96
N GLY A 222 7.81 12.59 -9.74
CA GLY A 222 7.09 11.34 -9.52
C GLY A 222 6.65 10.67 -10.81
N ARG A 223 6.73 9.35 -10.87
CA ARG A 223 6.06 8.51 -11.87
C ARG A 223 5.69 7.17 -11.24
N GLY A 224 4.40 6.92 -11.05
CA GLY A 224 3.90 5.83 -10.24
C GLY A 224 4.55 5.83 -8.86
N ALA A 225 5.10 4.68 -8.47
CA ALA A 225 5.83 4.51 -7.21
C ALA A 225 7.28 5.05 -7.23
N TYR A 226 7.75 5.62 -8.35
CA TYR A 226 9.11 6.14 -8.47
C TYR A 226 9.16 7.63 -8.18
N LEU A 227 10.03 8.02 -7.27
CA LEU A 227 10.39 9.43 -7.01
C LEU A 227 11.83 9.66 -7.43
N SER A 228 12.07 10.65 -8.28
CA SER A 228 13.41 11.00 -8.74
C SER A 228 13.73 12.46 -8.49
N ALA A 229 14.98 12.79 -8.20
CA ALA A 229 15.44 14.17 -8.09
C ALA A 229 16.90 14.29 -8.53
N GLU A 230 17.17 15.41 -9.18
CA GLU A 230 18.52 15.81 -9.59
C GLU A 230 18.86 17.13 -8.89
N GLY A 231 19.94 17.11 -8.12
CA GLY A 231 20.53 18.29 -7.50
C GLY A 231 21.92 18.56 -8.05
N ALA A 232 22.54 19.67 -7.61
CA ALA A 232 23.84 20.10 -8.11
C ALA A 232 24.94 19.02 -7.98
N ASN A 233 24.85 18.14 -6.97
CA ASN A 233 25.84 17.11 -6.67
C ASN A 233 25.24 15.71 -6.51
N PHE A 234 23.97 15.50 -6.85
CA PHE A 234 23.34 14.19 -6.71
C PHE A 234 22.30 13.94 -7.80
N SER A 235 22.13 12.67 -8.16
CA SER A 235 21.02 12.19 -8.96
C SER A 235 20.50 10.95 -8.24
N LEU A 236 19.22 10.94 -7.89
CA LEU A 236 18.61 9.83 -7.16
C LEU A 236 17.27 9.47 -7.79
N GLN A 237 17.04 8.17 -7.92
CA GLN A 237 15.72 7.60 -8.20
C GLN A 237 15.44 6.56 -7.13
N LEU A 238 14.26 6.65 -6.54
CA LEU A 238 13.78 5.78 -5.48
C LEU A 238 12.49 5.13 -5.96
N ARG A 239 12.38 3.82 -5.78
CA ARG A 239 11.10 3.12 -5.86
C ARG A 239 10.58 2.95 -4.44
N LEU A 240 9.39 3.44 -4.18
CA LEU A 240 8.69 3.24 -2.91
C LEU A 240 7.96 1.90 -2.94
N ALA A 241 7.92 1.21 -1.80
CA ALA A 241 7.17 -0.03 -1.69
C ALA A 241 5.68 0.25 -1.51
N ASP A 242 4.83 -0.66 -1.99
CA ASP A 242 3.37 -0.59 -1.90
C ASP A 242 2.89 -0.33 -0.46
N SER A 243 3.57 -0.88 0.55
CA SER A 243 3.25 -0.66 1.98
C SER A 243 3.35 0.79 2.45
N VAL A 244 4.11 1.64 1.74
CA VAL A 244 4.17 3.08 2.02
C VAL A 244 2.84 3.75 1.67
N PHE A 245 2.11 3.20 0.70
CA PHE A 245 0.87 3.76 0.18
C PHE A 245 -0.37 3.19 0.87
N ASP A 246 -0.38 1.89 1.15
CA ASP A 246 -1.55 1.19 1.75
C ASP A 246 -1.91 1.68 3.17
N ALA A 247 -0.95 2.26 3.88
CA ALA A 247 -1.12 2.78 5.24
C ALA A 247 -0.92 4.30 5.33
N TRP A 248 -1.12 5.03 4.22
CA TRP A 248 -0.88 6.46 4.17
C TRP A 248 -1.76 7.21 5.17
N ALA A 249 -1.13 7.81 6.19
CA ALA A 249 -1.80 8.60 7.23
C ALA A 249 -1.40 10.09 7.19
N GLY A 250 -0.68 10.51 6.15
CA GLY A 250 -0.09 11.84 6.02
C GLY A 250 1.38 11.78 5.61
N PRO A 251 2.04 12.95 5.49
CA PRO A 251 3.43 13.04 5.06
C PRO A 251 4.34 12.15 5.90
N VAL A 252 5.25 11.45 5.24
CA VAL A 252 6.26 10.61 5.88
C VAL A 252 7.65 11.06 5.46
N SER A 253 8.51 11.23 6.46
CA SER A 253 9.91 11.55 6.26
C SER A 253 10.76 10.35 6.66
N PHE A 254 11.72 9.99 5.81
CA PHE A 254 12.68 8.95 6.14
C PHE A 254 14.04 9.28 5.53
N LEU A 255 15.08 8.76 6.17
CA LEU A 255 16.43 8.81 5.62
C LEU A 255 16.55 7.65 4.63
N ALA A 256 16.63 7.93 3.33
CA ALA A 256 16.50 6.86 2.34
C ALA A 256 17.60 5.81 2.44
N MET A 257 18.80 6.20 2.92
CA MET A 257 19.97 5.35 3.05
C MET A 257 21.11 6.11 3.76
N LYS A 258 21.96 5.45 4.54
CA LYS A 258 23.30 5.96 4.87
C LYS A 258 24.31 5.12 4.07
N ILE A 259 24.86 5.66 2.99
CA ILE A 259 26.00 4.99 2.33
C ILE A 259 27.26 5.46 3.04
N GLU A 260 27.96 4.56 3.72
CA GLU A 260 29.31 4.79 4.20
C GLU A 260 30.30 4.24 3.17
N GLY A 261 31.01 5.11 2.47
CA GLY A 261 32.10 4.68 1.59
C GLY A 261 33.24 4.11 2.43
N THR A 262 33.42 2.78 2.45
CA THR A 262 34.60 2.18 3.06
C THR A 262 35.82 2.48 2.18
N ASP A 263 36.83 3.04 2.81
CA ASP A 263 38.13 3.42 2.31
C ASP A 263 38.82 2.29 1.51
N ALA A 264 39.32 2.67 0.33
CA ALA A 264 40.18 1.83 -0.47
C ALA A 264 41.59 1.76 0.16
N SER A 265 42.03 0.53 0.42
CA SER A 265 43.43 0.12 0.61
C SER A 265 44.28 0.87 1.66
N THR A 266 44.42 0.28 2.85
CA THR A 266 45.75 0.21 3.46
C THR A 266 46.36 -1.13 3.04
N GLN A 267 47.18 -1.10 2.00
CA GLN A 267 48.06 -2.21 1.66
C GLN A 267 49.04 -2.36 2.83
N GLN A 268 48.76 -3.29 3.76
CA GLN A 268 49.80 -3.73 4.68
C GLN A 268 50.86 -4.42 3.80
N ARG A 269 51.97 -3.70 3.57
CA ARG A 269 53.22 -4.31 3.12
C ARG A 269 53.53 -5.44 4.09
N PRO A 270 53.80 -6.67 3.62
CA PRO A 270 54.44 -7.65 4.48
C PRO A 270 55.84 -7.12 4.77
N GLU A 271 56.04 -6.61 5.99
CA GLU A 271 57.36 -6.44 6.57
C GLU A 271 58.08 -7.78 6.43
N SER A 272 59.17 -7.80 5.66
CA SER A 272 60.02 -8.97 5.51
C SER A 272 60.53 -9.38 6.87
N LEU A 273 60.14 -10.55 7.38
CA LEU A 273 60.81 -11.21 8.49
C LEU A 273 62.18 -11.72 8.02
N SER A 274 63.14 -10.80 7.92
CA SER A 274 64.56 -11.11 7.92
C SER A 274 65.02 -11.29 9.37
N GLY A 275 65.48 -12.48 9.74
CA GLY A 275 66.11 -12.66 11.05
C GLY A 275 66.16 -14.09 11.54
N PHE A 276 66.89 -14.94 10.83
CA PHE A 276 67.53 -16.10 11.44
C PHE A 276 68.49 -15.62 12.55
N THR A 277 68.30 -16.09 13.79
CA THR A 277 69.41 -16.26 14.73
C THR A 277 69.24 -17.58 15.45
N ARG A 278 70.15 -18.51 15.14
CA ARG A 278 70.43 -19.70 15.95
C ARG A 278 71.01 -19.27 17.29
N TYR A 279 70.62 -19.90 18.38
CA TYR A 279 71.55 -20.17 19.48
C TYR A 279 71.36 -21.62 19.96
N ALA A 280 72.50 -22.15 20.40
CA ALA A 280 72.83 -23.54 20.67
C ALA A 280 72.00 -24.21 21.77
#